data_AF-A0A3M1JFJ5-F1
#
_entry.id   AF-A0A3M1JFJ5-F1
#
_cell.length_a   1.000
_cell.length_b   1.000
_cell.length_c   1.000
_cell.angle_alpha   90.00
_cell.angle_beta   90.00
_cell.angle_gamma   90.00
#
_symmetry.space_group_name_H-M   'P 1'
#
loop_
_entity.id
_entity.type
_entity.pdbx_description
1 polymer ?
#
loop_
_entity_poly.entity_id
_entity_poly.type
_entity_poly.pdbx_seq_one_letter_code
_entity_poly.pdbx_strand_id
1 'polypeptide(L)'
;MKILLIAATELEIAPTRAHLQRHCTELVPGQFVRGQLEIDVLITGVGLPLAAYALGRQLARYQYDLLIQAGVAGAIDPTLKLGEVVEVVSDCFA
;
A
#
# COMPACT_ATOMS: atom_id res chain seq x y z
N MET A 1 -5.06 -14.42 7.51
CA MET A 1 -5.37 -13.42 6.47
C MET A 1 -4.09 -12.70 6.14
N LYS A 2 -3.74 -12.61 4.85
CA LYS A 2 -2.52 -11.99 4.36
C LYS A 2 -2.83 -10.78 3.48
N ILE A 3 -2.36 -9.60 3.92
CA ILE A 3 -2.56 -8.32 3.24
C ILE A 3 -1.25 -7.87 2.58
N LEU A 4 -1.36 -7.31 1.38
CA LEU A 4 -0.27 -6.53 0.76
C LEU A 4 -0.60 -5.04 0.85
N LEU A 5 0.17 -4.27 1.62
CA LEU A 5 0.12 -2.81 1.66
C LEU A 5 1.12 -2.24 0.66
N ILE A 6 0.62 -1.45 -0.30
CA ILE A 6 1.37 -0.95 -1.45
C ILE A 6 1.47 0.58 -1.36
N ALA A 7 2.65 1.14 -1.63
CA ALA A 7 2.86 2.59 -1.74
C ALA A 7 3.90 2.90 -2.81
N ALA A 8 3.87 4.10 -3.40
CA ALA A 8 4.89 4.52 -4.36
C ALA A 8 6.19 4.93 -3.66
N THR A 9 6.10 5.49 -2.46
CA THR A 9 7.22 5.96 -1.65
C THR A 9 7.04 5.57 -0.18
N GLU A 10 8.13 5.54 0.58
CA GLU A 10 8.06 5.26 2.01
C GLU A 10 7.31 6.31 2.82
N LEU A 11 7.38 7.58 2.40
CA LEU A 11 6.79 8.71 3.11
C LEU A 11 5.26 8.66 3.10
N GLU A 12 4.67 8.14 2.02
CA GLU A 12 3.23 8.01 1.86
C GLU A 12 2.55 7.17 2.95
N ILE A 13 3.26 6.17 3.46
CA ILE A 13 2.75 5.26 4.48
C ILE A 13 3.56 5.30 5.78
N ALA A 14 4.42 6.29 5.97
CA ALA A 14 5.26 6.37 7.17
C ALA A 14 4.46 6.31 8.49
N PRO A 15 3.31 7.00 8.64
CA PRO A 15 2.48 6.88 9.85
C PRO A 15 1.92 5.45 10.03
N THR A 16 1.48 4.82 8.95
CA THR A 16 0.96 3.45 8.94
C THR A 16 2.05 2.45 9.30
N ARG A 17 3.26 2.60 8.74
CA ARG A 17 4.41 1.75 9.07
C ARG A 17 4.80 1.88 10.54
N ALA A 18 4.83 3.10 11.07
CA ALA A 18 5.08 3.33 12.50
C ALA A 18 3.97 2.71 13.38
N HIS A 19 2.71 2.71 12.92
CA HIS A 19 1.62 2.00 13.60
C HIS A 19 1.85 0.48 13.57
N LEU A 20 2.23 -0.09 12.44
CA LEU A 20 2.53 -1.52 12.33
C LEU A 20 3.70 -1.94 13.24
N GLN A 21 4.80 -1.18 13.25
CA GLN A 21 5.94 -1.42 14.13
C GLN A 21 5.59 -1.37 15.63
N ARG A 22 4.59 -0.56 16.01
CA ARG A 22 4.13 -0.46 17.40
C ARG A 22 3.19 -1.58 17.82
N HIS A 23 2.46 -2.17 16.89
CA HIS A 23 1.34 -3.07 17.20
C HIS A 23 1.49 -4.49 16.62
N CYS A 24 2.50 -4.74 15.81
CA CYS A 24 2.78 -6.03 15.18
C CYS A 24 4.24 -6.42 15.40
N THR A 25 4.54 -7.71 15.29
CA THR A 25 5.90 -8.22 15.26
C THR A 25 6.44 -8.12 13.83
N GLU A 26 7.54 -7.39 13.63
CA GLU A 26 8.24 -7.35 12.35
C GLU A 26 9.19 -8.55 12.26
N LEU A 27 8.92 -9.49 11.34
CA LEU A 27 9.74 -10.70 11.17
C LEU A 27 11.01 -10.41 10.37
N VAL A 28 10.84 -9.64 9.30
CA VAL A 28 11.89 -9.08 8.45
C VAL A 28 11.43 -7.69 8.02
N PRO A 29 12.33 -6.80 7.57
CA PRO A 29 11.96 -5.46 7.15
C PRO A 29 10.77 -5.45 6.17
N GLY A 30 9.67 -4.82 6.58
CA GLY A 30 8.45 -4.71 5.78
C GLY A 30 7.49 -5.91 5.85
N GLN A 31 7.73 -6.90 6.71
CA GLN A 31 6.80 -8.01 6.96
C GLN A 31 6.36 -8.05 8.41
N PHE A 32 5.07 -7.82 8.64
CA PHE A 32 4.49 -7.68 9.97
C PHE A 32 3.48 -8.80 10.24
N VAL A 33 3.48 -9.29 11.48
CA VAL A 33 2.55 -10.32 11.93
C VAL A 33 1.87 -9.92 13.24
N ARG A 34 0.55 -10.16 13.32
CA ARG A 34 -0.25 -10.00 14.55
C ARG A 34 -1.29 -11.11 14.65
N GLY A 35 -0.96 -12.16 15.40
CA GLY A 35 -1.80 -13.36 15.46
C GLY A 35 -1.88 -14.04 14.10
N GLN A 36 -3.07 -14.19 13.54
CA GLN A 36 -3.30 -14.78 12.21
C GLN A 36 -3.29 -13.74 11.06
N LEU A 37 -2.96 -12.48 11.36
CA LEU A 37 -2.83 -11.40 10.38
C LEU A 37 -1.36 -11.28 9.95
N GLU A 38 -1.11 -11.41 8.66
CA GLU A 38 0.17 -11.14 8.01
C GLU A 38 0.03 -9.92 7.10
N ILE A 39 1.00 -9.02 7.13
CA ILE A 39 1.03 -7.80 6.32
C ILE A 39 2.41 -7.65 5.69
N ASP A 40 2.46 -7.70 4.37
CA ASP A 40 3.66 -7.37 3.60
C ASP A 40 3.55 -5.91 3.10
N VAL A 41 4.63 -5.15 3.17
CA VAL A 41 4.73 -3.79 2.63
C VAL A 41 5.56 -3.81 1.34
N LEU A 42 5.00 -3.26 0.26
CA LEU A 42 5.67 -3.12 -1.02
C LEU A 42 5.77 -1.65 -1.43
N ILE A 43 7.01 -1.14 -1.49
CA ILE A 43 7.30 0.16 -2.09
C ILE A 43 7.61 -0.04 -3.57
N THR A 44 6.79 0.53 -4.45
CA THR A 44 6.92 0.29 -5.90
C THR A 44 7.89 1.24 -6.59
N GLY A 45 8.14 2.43 -6.01
CA GLY A 45 8.67 3.56 -6.75
C GLY A 45 7.56 4.32 -7.49
N VAL A 46 7.86 5.55 -7.91
CA VAL A 46 6.91 6.46 -8.56
C VAL A 46 6.80 6.15 -10.06
N GLY A 47 5.58 5.87 -10.52
CA GLY A 47 5.25 5.72 -11.94
C GLY A 47 4.72 4.33 -12.32
N LEU A 48 3.83 4.30 -13.32
CA LEU A 48 3.11 3.09 -13.76
C LEU A 48 4.03 1.90 -14.10
N PRO A 49 5.16 2.05 -14.83
CA PRO A 49 6.00 0.90 -15.16
C PRO A 49 6.67 0.26 -13.93
N LEU A 50 7.09 1.09 -12.96
CA LEU A 50 7.71 0.59 -11.73
C LEU A 50 6.68 -0.14 -10.85
N ALA A 51 5.48 0.43 -10.71
CA ALA A 51 4.35 -0.19 -10.04
C ALA A 51 3.99 -1.54 -10.68
N ALA A 52 3.79 -1.57 -12.00
CA ALA A 52 3.45 -2.79 -12.73
C ALA A 52 4.51 -3.89 -12.56
N TYR A 53 5.79 -3.54 -12.67
CA TYR A 53 6.89 -4.50 -12.51
C TYR A 53 7.00 -5.04 -11.07
N ALA A 54 6.95 -4.15 -10.07
CA ALA A 54 7.05 -4.53 -8.66
C ALA A 54 5.88 -5.41 -8.24
N LEU A 55 4.65 -5.02 -8.59
CA LEU A 55 3.44 -5.81 -8.32
C LEU A 55 3.47 -7.15 -9.05
N GLY A 56 3.81 -7.16 -10.35
CA GLY A 56 3.91 -8.39 -11.13
C GLY A 56 4.90 -9.39 -10.50
N ARG A 57 6.07 -8.92 -10.05
CA ARG A 57 7.05 -9.77 -9.36
C ARG A 57 6.56 -10.28 -8.00
N GLN A 58 5.85 -9.45 -7.24
CA GLN A 58 5.33 -9.82 -5.92
C GLN A 58 4.22 -10.87 -6.06
N LEU A 59 3.24 -10.60 -6.93
CA LEU A 59 2.05 -11.43 -7.13
C LEU A 59 2.36 -12.73 -7.89
N ALA A 60 3.44 -12.79 -8.66
CA ALA A 60 3.91 -14.05 -9.25
C ALA A 60 4.47 -15.04 -8.20
N ARG A 61 4.84 -14.56 -7.01
CA ARG A 61 5.48 -15.36 -5.95
C ARG A 61 4.58 -15.62 -4.76
N TYR A 62 3.67 -14.71 -4.47
CA TYR A 62 2.86 -14.71 -3.26
C TYR A 62 1.39 -14.49 -3.59
N GLN A 63 0.52 -15.19 -2.86
CA GLN A 63 -0.92 -14.94 -2.87
C GLN A 63 -1.32 -14.11 -1.65
N TYR A 64 -2.28 -13.23 -1.85
CA TYR A 64 -2.81 -12.32 -0.83
C TYR A 64 -4.33 -12.38 -0.82
N ASP A 65 -4.92 -12.23 0.35
CA ASP A 65 -6.37 -12.15 0.51
C ASP A 65 -6.88 -10.73 0.18
N LEU A 66 -6.02 -9.71 0.36
CA LEU A 66 -6.35 -8.31 0.14
C LEU A 66 -5.10 -7.51 -0.26
N LEU A 67 -5.25 -6.64 -1.25
CA LEU A 67 -4.25 -5.66 -1.65
C LEU A 67 -4.79 -4.27 -1.33
N ILE A 68 -4.02 -3.43 -0.65
CA ILE A 68 -4.38 -2.05 -0.33
C ILE A 68 -3.28 -1.14 -0.89
N GLN A 69 -3.60 -0.32 -1.89
CA GLN A 69 -2.73 0.77 -2.30
C GLN A 69 -3.07 2.01 -1.49
N ALA A 70 -2.10 2.54 -0.75
CA ALA A 70 -2.23 3.77 0.03
C ALA A 70 -1.15 4.76 -0.37
N GLY A 71 -1.55 6.02 -0.53
CA GLY A 71 -0.66 7.09 -0.95
C GLY A 71 -1.36 8.44 -0.99
N VAL A 72 -0.69 9.41 -1.59
CA VAL A 72 -1.25 10.75 -1.79
C VAL A 72 -1.68 10.93 -3.24
N ALA A 73 -2.73 11.74 -3.45
CA ALA A 73 -3.22 12.08 -4.78
C ALA A 73 -3.47 13.58 -4.90
N GLY A 74 -3.44 14.09 -6.13
CA GLY A 74 -3.90 15.43 -6.44
C GLY A 74 -5.42 15.48 -6.58
N ALA A 75 -6.06 16.48 -5.98
CA ALA A 75 -7.50 16.69 -6.11
C ALA A 75 -7.81 17.39 -7.44
N ILE A 76 -8.64 16.75 -8.29
CA ILE A 76 -9.24 17.37 -9.48
C ILE A 76 -10.59 17.99 -9.11
N ASP A 77 -11.38 17.30 -8.31
CA ASP A 77 -12.62 17.82 -7.76
C ASP A 77 -12.30 18.89 -6.70
N PRO A 78 -12.69 20.17 -6.93
CA PRO A 78 -12.37 21.26 -6.02
C PRO A 78 -13.16 21.21 -4.70
N THR A 79 -14.15 20.31 -4.58
CA THR A 79 -14.90 20.11 -3.35
C THR A 79 -14.15 19.25 -2.33
N LEU A 80 -13.17 18.45 -2.78
CA LEU A 80 -12.31 17.66 -1.91
C LEU A 80 -11.36 18.56 -1.13
N LYS A 81 -11.33 18.37 0.19
CA LYS A 81 -10.45 19.14 1.08
C LYS A 81 -9.06 18.50 1.12
N LEU A 82 -8.03 19.33 1.30
CA LEU A 82 -6.68 18.82 1.53
C LEU A 82 -6.63 17.97 2.80
N GLY A 83 -6.04 16.78 2.69
CA GLY A 83 -5.95 15.80 3.77
C GLY A 83 -7.19 14.92 3.93
N GLU A 84 -8.21 15.11 3.09
CA GLU A 84 -9.35 14.20 3.04
C GLU A 84 -8.93 12.81 2.53
N VAL A 85 -9.47 11.76 3.15
CA VAL A 85 -9.23 10.37 2.77
C VAL A 85 -10.33 9.95 1.82
N VAL A 86 -9.95 9.45 0.64
CA VAL A 86 -10.86 8.97 -0.39
C VAL A 86 -10.55 7.52 -0.74
N GLU A 87 -11.59 6.79 -1.13
CA GLU A 87 -11.47 5.44 -1.70
C GLU A 87 -11.67 5.53 -3.21
N VAL A 88 -10.73 4.95 -3.97
CA VAL A 88 -10.90 4.80 -5.42
C VAL A 88 -11.82 3.61 -5.68
N VAL A 89 -13.09 3.88 -5.95
CA VAL A 89 -14.12 2.86 -6.22
C VAL A 89 -14.23 2.48 -7.71
N SER A 90 -13.69 3.33 -8.59
CA SER A 90 -13.68 3.10 -10.04
C SER A 90 -12.54 3.89 -10.69
N ASP A 91 -11.94 3.32 -11.73
CA ASP A 91 -10.91 3.96 -12.56
C ASP A 91 -11.12 3.58 -14.04
N CYS A 92 -10.60 4.39 -14.96
CA CYS A 92 -10.65 4.14 -16.39
C CYS A 92 -9.30 4.43 -17.04
N PHE A 93 -8.91 3.59 -18.01
CA PHE A 93 -7.80 3.89 -18.91
C PHE A 93 -8.32 4.69 -20.11
N ALA A 94 -7.57 5.70 -20.52
CA ALA A 94 -7.79 6.41 -21.79
C ALA A 94 -7.27 5.60 -22.97
#